data_AF-A0A349CWX1-F1
#
_entry.id   AF-A0A349CWX1-F1
#
_cell.length_a   1.000
_cell.length_b   1.000
_cell.length_c   1.000
_cell.angle_alpha   90.00
_cell.angle_beta   90.00
_cell.angle_gamma   90.00
#
_symmetry.space_group_name_H-M   'P 1'
#
loop_
_entity.id
_entity.type
_entity.pdbx_description
1 polymer ?
#
loop_
_entity_poly.entity_id
_entity_poly.type
_entity_poly.pdbx_seq_one_letter_code
_entity_poly.pdbx_strand_id
1 'polypeptide(L)'
;TTRGLAIGGGKGYPVDERSRQAWVERHADGVGRERAAVLLARYGTIAREVIDAIVEDDDDRALETLPDFSTGELRFLAVNEDVERLADLLQRRSDLAFTGRLSREIFTEVAEAVASVLEWDEARVGSEIARTMDQLAALHGWQATADADTPA
;
A
#
# COMPACT_ATOMS: atom_id res chain seq x y z
N THR A 1 -21.45 -8.75 22.86
CA THR A 1 -21.06 -9.71 21.79
C THR A 1 -20.55 -8.90 20.61
N THR A 2 -19.32 -9.12 20.15
CA THR A 2 -18.74 -8.40 18.98
C THR A 2 -19.05 -9.07 17.64
N ARG A 3 -19.78 -10.20 17.66
CA ARG A 3 -20.21 -10.93 16.46
C ARG A 3 -21.19 -10.07 15.66
N GLY A 4 -20.73 -9.51 14.54
CA GLY A 4 -21.53 -8.71 13.61
C GLY A 4 -21.24 -7.19 13.59
N LEU A 5 -20.29 -6.70 14.39
CA LEU A 5 -19.79 -5.34 14.24
C LEU A 5 -18.77 -5.33 13.11
N ALA A 6 -19.13 -4.73 11.97
CA ALA A 6 -18.15 -4.38 10.97
C ALA A 6 -17.16 -3.38 11.57
N ILE A 7 -15.89 -3.77 11.64
CA ILE A 7 -14.78 -2.94 12.13
C ILE A 7 -14.03 -2.43 10.89
N GLY A 8 -13.69 -1.14 10.88
CA GLY A 8 -13.03 -0.50 9.73
C GLY A 8 -13.92 -0.43 8.49
N GLY A 9 -13.33 -0.63 7.31
CA GLY A 9 -13.98 -0.45 6.00
C GLY A 9 -15.09 -1.46 5.66
N GLY A 10 -15.35 -2.46 6.49
CA GLY A 10 -16.50 -3.33 6.31
C GLY A 10 -17.84 -2.62 6.58
N LYS A 11 -17.83 -1.49 7.31
CA LYS A 11 -19.05 -0.78 7.68
C LYS A 11 -19.62 -0.02 6.49
N GLY A 12 -20.82 -0.41 6.05
CA GLY A 12 -21.48 0.19 4.89
C GLY A 12 -20.89 -0.25 3.55
N TYR A 13 -20.12 -1.34 3.53
CA TYR A 13 -19.58 -1.90 2.30
C TYR A 13 -20.71 -2.32 1.34
N PRO A 14 -20.68 -1.94 0.05
CA PRO A 14 -21.68 -2.35 -0.91
C PRO A 14 -21.68 -3.87 -1.13
N VAL A 15 -22.79 -4.53 -0.86
CA VAL A 15 -22.91 -6.00 -0.98
C VAL A 15 -23.44 -6.47 -2.34
N ASP A 16 -24.00 -5.55 -3.13
CA ASP A 16 -24.50 -5.81 -4.48
C ASP A 16 -23.78 -4.94 -5.52
N GLU A 17 -23.76 -5.44 -6.76
CA GLU A 17 -23.04 -4.82 -7.87
C GLU A 17 -23.52 -3.39 -8.16
N ARG A 18 -24.83 -3.13 -8.06
CA ARG A 18 -25.38 -1.80 -8.34
C ARG A 18 -24.90 -0.79 -7.31
N SER A 19 -24.96 -1.15 -6.04
CA SER A 19 -24.46 -0.31 -4.94
C SER A 19 -22.95 -0.11 -5.03
N ARG A 20 -22.20 -1.11 -5.50
CA ARG A 20 -20.75 -1.00 -5.74
C ARG A 20 -20.43 -0.02 -6.85
N GLN A 21 -21.09 -0.12 -8.01
CA GLN A 21 -20.93 0.82 -9.12
C GLN A 21 -21.29 2.25 -8.71
N ALA A 22 -22.39 2.43 -7.96
CA ALA A 22 -22.79 3.74 -7.45
C ALA A 22 -21.78 4.32 -6.45
N TRP A 23 -21.14 3.48 -5.62
CA TRP A 23 -20.06 3.92 -4.73
C TRP A 23 -18.85 4.36 -5.54
N VAL A 24 -18.43 3.57 -6.53
CA VAL A 24 -17.29 3.86 -7.40
C VAL A 24 -17.52 5.17 -8.16
N GLU A 25 -18.68 5.36 -8.77
CA GLU A 25 -19.00 6.60 -9.49
C GLU A 25 -18.97 7.83 -8.59
N ARG A 26 -19.39 7.70 -7.34
CA ARG A 26 -19.37 8.81 -6.37
C ARG A 26 -17.96 9.22 -5.95
N HIS A 27 -17.01 8.28 -5.92
CA HIS A 27 -15.64 8.52 -5.44
C HIS A 27 -14.59 8.41 -6.54
N ALA A 28 -15.02 8.43 -7.81
CA ALA A 28 -14.12 8.38 -8.96
C ALA A 28 -13.52 9.74 -9.30
N ASP A 29 -14.01 10.82 -8.70
CA ASP A 29 -13.45 12.15 -8.94
C ASP A 29 -12.01 12.22 -8.42
N GLY A 30 -11.12 12.86 -9.17
CA GLY A 30 -9.68 12.94 -8.88
C GLY A 30 -8.86 11.66 -9.15
N VAL A 31 -9.40 10.45 -8.95
CA VAL A 31 -8.64 9.19 -9.09
C VAL A 31 -9.07 8.28 -10.25
N GLY A 32 -10.25 8.51 -10.83
CA GLY A 32 -10.85 7.66 -11.85
C GLY A 32 -11.56 6.40 -11.30
N ARG A 33 -12.48 5.85 -12.10
CA ARG A 33 -13.35 4.71 -11.69
C ARG A 33 -12.55 3.45 -11.37
N GLU A 34 -11.51 3.16 -12.15
CA GLU A 34 -10.72 1.94 -11.99
C GLU A 34 -9.99 1.93 -10.65
N ARG A 35 -9.26 3.01 -10.33
CA ARG A 35 -8.54 3.16 -9.07
C ARG A 35 -9.50 3.18 -7.87
N ALA A 36 -10.62 3.89 -7.96
CA ALA A 36 -11.65 3.88 -6.92
C ALA A 36 -12.20 2.47 -6.65
N ALA A 37 -12.38 1.64 -7.70
CA ALA A 37 -12.85 0.27 -7.55
C ALA A 37 -11.81 -0.66 -6.89
N VAL A 38 -10.52 -0.47 -7.21
CA VAL A 38 -9.40 -1.19 -6.58
C VAL A 38 -9.30 -0.82 -5.10
N LEU A 39 -9.33 0.47 -4.78
CA LEU A 39 -9.25 0.96 -3.40
C LEU A 39 -10.44 0.48 -2.57
N LEU A 40 -11.66 0.51 -3.11
CA LEU A 40 -12.84 -0.05 -2.44
C LEU A 40 -12.66 -1.54 -2.15
N ALA A 41 -12.16 -2.31 -3.12
CA ALA A 41 -11.93 -3.74 -2.93
C ALA A 41 -10.90 -4.02 -1.82
N ARG A 42 -9.85 -3.19 -1.73
CA ARG A 42 -8.72 -3.34 -0.81
C ARG A 42 -9.04 -2.87 0.60
N TYR A 43 -9.62 -1.68 0.74
CA TYR A 43 -9.81 -1.00 2.02
C TYR A 43 -11.25 -0.96 2.52
N GLY A 44 -12.19 -1.49 1.73
CA GLY A 44 -13.61 -1.31 2.00
C GLY A 44 -13.99 0.18 1.96
N THR A 45 -14.94 0.60 2.79
CA THR A 45 -15.41 2.00 2.81
C THR A 45 -14.39 3.01 3.34
N ILE A 46 -13.30 2.57 3.98
CA ILE A 46 -12.14 3.44 4.31
C ILE A 46 -11.48 3.96 3.02
N ALA A 47 -11.70 3.31 1.88
CA ALA A 47 -11.23 3.77 0.58
C ALA A 47 -11.61 5.23 0.28
N ARG A 48 -12.70 5.76 0.86
CA ARG A 48 -13.00 7.19 0.75
C ARG A 48 -11.87 8.06 1.32
N GLU A 49 -11.41 7.77 2.53
CA GLU A 49 -10.36 8.55 3.20
C GLU A 49 -9.01 8.39 2.48
N VAL A 50 -8.75 7.20 1.92
CA VAL A 50 -7.58 6.97 1.06
C VAL A 50 -7.67 7.80 -0.22
N ILE A 51 -8.84 7.84 -0.87
CA ILE A 51 -9.07 8.64 -2.08
C ILE A 51 -8.90 10.13 -1.80
N ASP A 52 -9.50 10.62 -0.70
CA ASP A 52 -9.39 12.03 -0.31
C ASP A 52 -7.91 12.42 -0.12
N ALA A 53 -7.15 11.60 0.60
CA ALA A 53 -5.71 11.83 0.80
C ALA A 53 -4.88 11.77 -0.49
N ILE A 54 -5.20 10.85 -1.40
CA ILE A 54 -4.55 10.77 -2.72
C ILE A 54 -4.81 12.04 -3.54
N VAL A 55 -6.05 12.54 -3.52
CA VAL A 55 -6.43 13.75 -4.29
C VAL A 55 -5.77 15.01 -3.71
N GLU A 56 -5.53 15.04 -2.41
CA GLU A 56 -4.82 16.13 -1.73
C GLU A 56 -3.30 16.07 -1.87
N ASP A 57 -2.74 14.96 -2.37
CA ASP A 57 -1.31 14.73 -2.52
C ASP A 57 -0.85 15.06 -3.95
N ASP A 58 -0.30 16.27 -4.13
CA ASP A 58 0.22 16.76 -5.42
C ASP A 58 1.38 15.90 -5.98
N ASP A 59 2.04 15.12 -5.12
CA ASP A 59 3.15 14.22 -5.46
C ASP A 59 2.69 12.75 -5.58
N ASP A 60 1.39 12.50 -5.67
CA ASP A 60 0.85 11.16 -5.91
C ASP A 60 1.21 10.67 -7.31
N ARG A 61 1.77 9.46 -7.35
CA ARG A 61 2.06 8.72 -8.58
C ARG A 61 1.91 7.24 -8.34
N ALA A 62 1.52 6.51 -9.38
CA ALA A 62 1.59 5.05 -9.37
C ALA A 62 3.04 4.61 -9.14
N LEU A 63 3.24 3.53 -8.39
CA LEU A 63 4.56 2.94 -8.26
C LEU A 63 4.98 2.28 -9.58
N GLU A 64 6.26 2.39 -9.93
CA GLU A 64 6.84 1.76 -11.12
C GLU A 64 6.87 0.24 -10.97
N THR A 65 7.20 -0.24 -9.78
CA THR A 65 7.27 -1.68 -9.47
C THR A 65 5.90 -2.30 -9.19
N LEU A 66 4.93 -1.48 -8.76
CA LEU A 66 3.59 -1.89 -8.33
C LEU A 66 2.52 -0.90 -8.81
N PRO A 67 2.13 -0.90 -10.09
CA PRO A 67 1.21 0.10 -10.64
C PRO A 67 -0.21 0.08 -10.03
N ASP A 68 -0.56 -0.97 -9.28
CA ASP A 68 -1.79 -1.10 -8.48
C ASP A 68 -1.68 -0.45 -7.08
N PHE A 69 -0.56 0.20 -6.80
CA PHE A 69 -0.30 1.03 -5.62
C PHE A 69 0.23 2.38 -6.06
N SER A 70 0.23 3.32 -5.10
CA SER A 70 0.67 4.69 -5.35
C SER A 70 1.37 5.28 -4.15
N THR A 71 2.17 6.32 -4.40
CA THR A 71 2.92 7.02 -3.36
C THR A 71 2.00 7.67 -2.32
N GLY A 72 0.90 8.32 -2.73
CA GLY A 72 -0.05 8.96 -1.83
C GLY A 72 -0.82 7.95 -0.98
N GLU A 73 -1.21 6.81 -1.56
CA GLU A 73 -1.81 5.70 -0.82
C GLU A 73 -0.86 5.19 0.28
N LEU A 74 0.42 4.98 -0.04
CA LEU A 74 1.40 4.50 0.94
C LEU A 74 1.67 5.52 2.04
N ARG A 75 1.73 6.81 1.70
CA ARG A 75 1.85 7.89 2.70
C ARG A 75 0.62 7.96 3.61
N PHE A 76 -0.59 7.81 3.06
CA PHE A 76 -1.81 7.73 3.86
C PHE A 76 -1.74 6.58 4.87
N LEU A 77 -1.38 5.37 4.41
CA LEU A 77 -1.22 4.21 5.30
C LEU A 77 -0.15 4.46 6.36
N ALA A 78 0.98 5.07 5.98
CA ALA A 78 2.07 5.36 6.90
C ALA A 78 1.63 6.25 8.07
N VAL A 79 0.83 7.28 7.77
CA VAL A 79 0.35 8.24 8.77
C VAL A 79 -0.82 7.70 9.61
N ASN A 80 -1.72 6.91 9.02
CA ASN A 80 -3.01 6.57 9.64
C ASN A 80 -3.05 5.19 10.29
N GLU A 81 -2.09 4.29 10.01
CA GLU A 81 -2.12 2.89 10.44
C GLU A 81 -0.96 2.52 11.38
N ASP A 82 -0.44 3.48 12.15
CA ASP A 82 0.66 3.31 13.13
C ASP A 82 1.89 2.60 12.53
N VAL A 83 2.34 3.06 11.35
CA VAL A 83 3.52 2.50 10.69
C VAL A 83 4.78 3.15 11.28
N GLU A 84 5.65 2.33 11.87
CA GLU A 84 6.97 2.78 12.33
C GLU A 84 8.12 2.15 11.53
N ARG A 85 7.83 1.07 10.79
CA ARG A 85 8.80 0.26 10.06
C ARG A 85 8.34 -0.02 8.65
N LEU A 86 9.28 -0.20 7.74
CA LEU A 86 8.97 -0.61 6.36
C LEU A 86 8.24 -1.96 6.32
N ALA A 87 8.60 -2.86 7.23
CA ALA A 87 7.95 -4.15 7.42
C ALA A 87 6.44 -4.04 7.76
N ASP A 88 6.00 -2.98 8.45
CA ASP A 88 4.59 -2.81 8.81
C ASP A 88 3.75 -2.60 7.53
N LEU A 89 4.23 -1.79 6.59
CA LEU A 89 3.58 -1.60 5.30
C LEU A 89 3.58 -2.87 4.46
N LEU A 90 4.74 -3.52 4.31
CA LEU A 90 4.88 -4.64 3.37
C LEU A 90 4.24 -5.94 3.85
N GLN A 91 4.21 -6.18 5.17
CA GLN A 91 3.76 -7.46 5.74
C GLN A 91 2.40 -7.40 6.43
N ARG A 92 1.95 -6.21 6.91
CA ARG A 92 0.77 -6.12 7.80
C ARG A 92 -0.31 -5.16 7.29
N ARG A 93 0.06 -4.10 6.56
CA ARG A 93 -0.85 -3.04 6.09
C ARG A 93 -1.08 -3.03 4.57
N SER A 94 -0.44 -3.95 3.85
CA SER A 94 -0.70 -4.25 2.45
C SER A 94 -0.68 -5.76 2.22
N ASP A 95 -1.33 -6.21 1.15
CA ASP A 95 -1.29 -7.62 0.76
C ASP A 95 0.03 -8.01 0.05
N LEU A 96 1.01 -7.09 -0.05
CA LEU A 96 2.21 -7.23 -0.87
C LEU A 96 3.03 -8.46 -0.51
N ALA A 97 3.23 -8.75 0.79
CA ALA A 97 3.92 -9.95 1.24
C ALA A 97 3.27 -11.27 0.78
N PHE A 98 1.98 -11.28 0.51
CA PHE A 98 1.26 -12.47 0.04
C PHE A 98 1.17 -12.58 -1.48
N THR A 99 1.56 -11.54 -2.22
CA THR A 99 1.53 -11.56 -3.69
C THR A 99 2.71 -12.29 -4.32
N GLY A 100 3.75 -12.60 -3.54
CA GLY A 100 5.00 -13.17 -4.05
C GLY A 100 5.82 -12.24 -4.93
N ARG A 101 5.44 -10.95 -5.02
CA ARG A 101 6.07 -9.95 -5.88
C ARG A 101 7.29 -9.26 -5.26
N LEU A 102 7.54 -9.43 -3.96
CA LEU A 102 8.56 -8.68 -3.22
C LEU A 102 9.97 -8.83 -3.82
N SER A 103 10.55 -7.69 -4.21
CA SER A 103 11.90 -7.54 -4.75
C SER A 103 12.62 -6.35 -4.10
N ARG A 104 13.95 -6.25 -4.25
CA ARG A 104 14.75 -5.13 -3.71
C ARG A 104 14.19 -3.78 -4.15
N GLU A 105 13.78 -3.68 -5.41
CA GLU A 105 13.25 -2.48 -6.04
C GLU A 105 11.95 -2.04 -5.36
N ILE A 106 11.06 -2.99 -5.03
CA ILE A 106 9.84 -2.70 -4.26
C ILE A 106 10.18 -2.17 -2.86
N PHE A 107 11.15 -2.78 -2.15
CA PHE A 107 11.53 -2.27 -0.82
C PHE A 107 12.03 -0.83 -0.90
N THR A 108 12.89 -0.54 -1.88
CA THR A 108 13.43 0.80 -2.10
C THR A 108 12.32 1.79 -2.43
N GLU A 109 11.50 1.49 -3.43
CA GLU A 109 10.46 2.42 -3.90
C GLU A 109 9.41 2.71 -2.80
N VAL A 110 8.98 1.68 -2.06
CA VAL A 110 8.04 1.85 -0.94
C VAL A 110 8.67 2.65 0.20
N ALA A 111 9.94 2.40 0.54
CA ALA A 111 10.62 3.13 1.60
C ALA A 111 10.82 4.61 1.24
N GLU A 112 11.21 4.90 -0.01
CA GLU A 112 11.36 6.27 -0.51
C GLU A 112 10.02 7.01 -0.54
N ALA A 113 8.93 6.33 -0.93
CA ALA A 113 7.60 6.94 -0.99
C ALA A 113 7.11 7.47 0.37
N VAL A 114 7.48 6.81 1.46
CA VAL A 114 7.02 7.13 2.83
C VAL A 114 8.08 7.83 3.69
N ALA A 115 9.32 7.96 3.20
CA ALA A 115 10.43 8.50 3.97
C ALA A 115 10.13 9.90 4.54
N SER A 116 9.51 10.78 3.73
CA SER A 116 9.20 12.14 4.15
C SER A 116 8.18 12.19 5.28
N VAL A 117 7.10 11.41 5.20
CA VAL A 117 6.02 11.42 6.20
C VAL A 117 6.39 10.67 7.48
N LEU A 118 7.37 9.77 7.42
CA LEU A 118 7.93 9.08 8.58
C LEU A 118 9.22 9.75 9.12
N GLU A 119 9.61 10.88 8.55
CA GLU A 119 10.82 11.64 8.92
C GLU A 119 12.10 10.80 8.86
N TRP A 120 12.22 9.93 7.86
CA TRP A 120 13.41 9.11 7.64
C TRP A 120 14.41 9.85 6.76
N ASP A 121 15.67 9.89 7.22
CA ASP A 121 16.80 10.25 6.37
C ASP A 121 17.26 9.06 5.51
N GLU A 122 18.19 9.32 4.58
CA GLU A 122 18.73 8.30 3.67
C GLU A 122 19.34 7.11 4.43
N ALA A 123 20.01 7.36 5.55
CA ALA A 123 20.61 6.33 6.38
C ALA A 123 19.54 5.43 7.00
N ARG A 124 18.43 6.02 7.47
CA ARG A 124 17.29 5.32 8.02
C ARG A 124 16.59 4.49 6.95
N VAL A 125 16.34 5.04 5.76
CA VAL A 125 15.76 4.32 4.62
C VAL A 125 16.58 3.06 4.32
N GLY A 126 17.90 3.20 4.15
CA GLY A 126 18.78 2.04 3.91
C GLY A 126 18.74 1.00 5.02
N SER A 127 18.66 1.44 6.28
CA SER A 127 18.59 0.53 7.43
C SER A 127 17.26 -0.24 7.51
N GLU A 128 16.13 0.40 7.15
CA GLU A 128 14.81 -0.23 7.15
C GLU A 128 14.66 -1.23 6.01
N ILE A 129 15.21 -0.93 4.83
CA ILE A 129 15.29 -1.86 3.70
C ILE A 129 16.08 -3.11 4.10
N ALA A 130 17.31 -2.95 4.58
CA ALA A 130 18.17 -4.07 4.96
C ALA A 130 17.52 -4.93 6.05
N ARG A 131 16.97 -4.30 7.09
CA ARG A 131 16.30 -4.99 8.18
C ARG A 131 15.08 -5.78 7.71
N THR A 132 14.27 -5.21 6.82
CA THR A 132 13.06 -5.88 6.33
C THR A 132 13.42 -7.09 5.47
N MET A 133 14.45 -6.98 4.62
CA MET A 133 14.99 -8.09 3.84
C MET A 133 15.50 -9.22 4.74
N ASP A 134 16.27 -8.90 5.78
CA ASP A 134 16.76 -9.89 6.76
C ASP A 134 15.62 -10.60 7.49
N GLN A 135 14.59 -9.87 7.89
CA GLN A 135 13.41 -10.43 8.55
C GLN A 135 12.65 -11.40 7.63
N LEU A 136 12.44 -11.02 6.37
CA LEU A 136 11.76 -11.88 5.39
C LEU A 136 12.59 -13.12 5.05
N ALA A 137 13.91 -12.98 4.93
CA ALA A 137 14.81 -14.11 4.72
C ALA A 137 14.75 -15.09 5.90
N ALA A 138 14.77 -14.58 7.13
CA ALA A 138 14.74 -15.40 8.34
C ALA A 138 13.39 -16.09 8.59
N LEU A 139 12.27 -15.40 8.34
CA LEU A 139 10.93 -15.89 8.67
C LEU A 139 10.25 -16.67 7.53
N HIS A 140 10.60 -16.34 6.27
CA HIS A 140 9.90 -16.85 5.10
C HIS A 140 10.83 -17.48 4.05
N GLY A 141 12.14 -17.56 4.33
CA GLY A 141 13.11 -18.12 3.39
C GLY A 141 13.26 -17.29 2.11
N TRP A 142 12.83 -16.02 2.13
CA TRP A 142 12.96 -15.13 0.99
C TRP A 142 14.43 -14.91 0.67
N GLN A 143 14.77 -15.01 -0.61
CA GLN A 143 16.10 -14.69 -1.12
C GLN A 143 15.94 -13.54 -2.09
N ALA A 144 16.81 -12.53 -1.97
CA ALA A 144 16.92 -11.53 -3.02
C ALA A 144 17.20 -12.27 -4.32
N THR A 145 16.32 -12.10 -5.31
CA THR A 145 16.65 -12.53 -6.67
C THR A 145 17.93 -11.78 -7.03
N ALA A 146 19.03 -12.49 -7.23
CA ALA A 146 20.23 -11.89 -7.79
C ALA A 146 19.80 -11.19 -9.08
N ASP A 147 20.16 -9.91 -9.21
CA ASP A 147 19.86 -9.13 -10.39
C ASP A 147 20.10 -9.98 -11.64
N ALA A 148 19.07 -10.09 -12.48
CA ALA A 148 19.20 -10.68 -13.79
C ALA A 148 20.02 -9.72 -14.65
N ASP A 149 21.32 -9.61 -14.37
CA ASP A 149 22.28 -8.86 -15.16
C ASP A 149 23.25 -9.86 -15.81
N THR A 150 22.80 -10.40 -16.94
CA THR A 150 23.70 -10.74 -18.04
C THR A 150 22.94 -10.51 -19.34
N PRO A 151 22.98 -9.30 -19.91
CA PRO A 151 22.75 -9.16 -21.34
C PRO A 151 23.94 -9.78 -22.07
N ALA A 152 23.63 -10.68 -23.02
CA ALA A 152 24.57 -11.17 -24.03
C ALA A 152 24.83 -10.11 -25.11
#